data_AF-A0A8T2AZY3-F1
#
_entry.id   AF-A0A8T2AZY3-F1
#
_cell.length_a   1.000
_cell.length_b   1.000
_cell.length_c   1.000
_cell.angle_alpha   90.00
_cell.angle_beta   90.00
_cell.angle_gamma   90.00
#
_symmetry.space_group_name_H-M   'P 1'
#
loop_
_entity.id
_entity.type
_entity.pdbx_description
1 polymer ?
#
loop_
_entity_poly.entity_id
_entity_poly.type
_entity_poly.pdbx_seq_one_letter_code
_entity_poly.pdbx_strand_id
1 'polypeptide(L)'
;MATSRCLTSSGSWFLMLDDKLDFHLLNLFTREMIPLPPLESIDGFPMELLRMGDSKAWVTLTYKNKANSCGIKITSYTVTHLRIDNFKAVLWVDEESRDYLVVWKLDDVFAYHKKGDDDNNSWKVIQPLKNQQYVDMVCKESKLYVLSDTRVTVLDFSHDDSPPIKCASFKSLDYPYWSHDKNLVVTLSGQVLIVTSERFSYSDRRFFDVYKMDPESLEWSVINSIGDEALLFDLGITFAAKDGAMENCIYFYTYQLCEYHIKTKKVVQVCPPRSASSPMSFNSARWFLNGCF
;
A
#
# COMPACT_ATOMS: atom_id res chain seq x y z
N MET A 1 -1.94 21.18 17.52
CA MET A 1 -2.88 20.05 17.40
C MET A 1 -2.06 18.85 16.99
N ALA A 2 -2.09 17.76 17.75
CA ALA A 2 -1.45 16.51 17.33
C ALA A 2 -2.14 16.05 16.03
N THR A 3 -1.36 15.93 14.96
CA THR A 3 -1.88 15.53 13.64
C THR A 3 -1.55 14.08 13.40
N SER A 4 -2.53 13.19 13.55
CA SER A 4 -2.43 11.81 13.09
C SER A 4 -2.94 11.69 11.66
N ARG A 5 -2.24 10.92 10.83
CA ARG A 5 -2.64 10.62 9.45
C ARG A 5 -3.04 9.15 9.33
N CYS A 6 -4.11 8.89 8.60
CA CYS A 6 -4.47 7.54 8.18
C CYS A 6 -3.61 7.14 6.98
N LEU A 7 -3.00 5.96 7.03
CA LEU A 7 -2.22 5.40 5.93
C LEU A 7 -3.04 4.48 5.04
N THR A 8 -3.87 3.64 5.64
CA THR A 8 -4.70 2.63 4.97
C THR A 8 -5.74 2.09 5.95
N SER A 9 -6.69 1.31 5.45
CA SER A 9 -7.77 0.71 6.24
C SER A 9 -8.07 -0.72 5.79
N SER A 10 -8.54 -1.54 6.73
CA SER A 10 -9.05 -2.89 6.49
C SER A 10 -10.28 -3.10 7.36
N GLY A 11 -11.45 -3.28 6.73
CA GLY A 11 -12.73 -3.33 7.46
C GLY A 11 -12.96 -2.06 8.28
N SER A 12 -13.14 -2.24 9.58
CA SER A 12 -13.34 -1.18 10.59
C SER A 12 -12.05 -0.63 11.20
N TRP A 13 -10.89 -1.15 10.78
CA TRP A 13 -9.58 -0.83 11.33
C TRP A 13 -8.76 0.08 10.41
N PHE A 14 -8.06 1.02 11.03
CA PHE A 14 -7.27 2.05 10.37
C PHE A 14 -5.84 1.96 10.85
N LEU A 15 -4.89 1.92 9.92
CA LEU A 15 -3.47 2.09 10.25
C LEU A 15 -3.17 3.58 10.33
N MET A 16 -2.83 4.04 11.52
CA MET A 16 -2.60 5.44 11.82
C MET A 16 -1.11 5.68 12.08
N LEU A 17 -0.62 6.82 11.58
CA LEU A 17 0.69 7.37 11.93
C LEU A 17 0.47 8.68 12.67
N ASP A 18 0.95 8.77 13.91
CA ASP A 18 0.84 9.99 14.71
C ASP A 18 1.98 10.99 14.45
N ASP A 19 1.95 12.11 15.16
CA ASP A 19 3.00 13.13 15.14
C ASP A 19 4.32 12.63 15.77
N LYS A 20 4.24 11.55 16.56
CA LYS A 20 5.37 10.80 17.07
C LYS A 20 5.93 9.76 16.10
N LEU A 21 5.38 9.67 14.90
CA LEU A 21 5.77 8.65 13.92
C LEU A 21 5.61 7.23 14.46
N ASP A 22 4.72 7.05 15.43
CA ASP A 22 4.36 5.76 15.99
C ASP A 22 3.16 5.21 15.23
N PHE A 23 3.23 3.93 14.88
CA PHE A 23 2.10 3.23 14.30
C PHE A 23 1.14 2.74 15.37
N HIS A 24 -0.14 2.84 15.06
CA HIS A 24 -1.18 2.15 15.82
C HIS A 24 -2.32 1.76 14.89
N LEU A 25 -3.01 0.68 15.25
CA LEU A 25 -4.30 0.34 14.67
C LEU A 25 -5.40 1.02 15.49
N LEU A 26 -6.37 1.61 14.81
CA LEU A 26 -7.53 2.24 15.42
C LEU A 26 -8.80 1.62 14.83
N ASN A 27 -9.65 1.05 15.69
CA ASN A 27 -11.00 0.68 15.29
C ASN A 27 -11.92 1.91 15.41
N LEU A 28 -12.56 2.31 14.31
CA LEU A 28 -13.39 3.54 14.33
C LEU A 28 -14.66 3.42 15.16
N PHE A 29 -15.25 2.23 15.25
CA PHE A 29 -16.53 2.03 15.92
C PHE A 29 -16.34 1.76 17.42
N THR A 30 -15.36 0.93 17.77
CA THR A 30 -15.12 0.57 19.18
C THR A 30 -14.17 1.54 19.89
N ARG A 31 -13.42 2.36 19.12
CA ARG A 31 -12.32 3.22 19.62
C ARG A 31 -11.17 2.43 20.24
N GLU A 32 -11.13 1.12 20.00
CA GLU A 32 -10.02 0.27 20.39
C GLU A 32 -8.75 0.69 19.65
N MET A 33 -7.63 0.66 20.37
CA MET A 33 -6.32 1.04 19.85
C MET A 33 -5.31 -0.04 20.16
N ILE A 34 -4.61 -0.51 19.13
CA ILE A 34 -3.52 -1.47 19.26
C ILE A 34 -2.23 -0.72 18.91
N PRO A 35 -1.34 -0.45 19.89
CA PRO A 35 -0.04 0.13 19.60
C PRO A 35 0.79 -0.88 18.79
N LEU A 36 1.50 -0.39 17.79
CA LEU A 36 2.42 -1.20 17.00
C LEU A 36 3.87 -0.85 17.37
N PRO A 37 4.85 -1.69 17.01
CA PRO A 37 6.25 -1.40 17.23
C PRO A 37 6.68 -0.02 16.69
N PRO A 38 7.56 0.72 17.39
CA PRO A 38 8.15 1.93 16.86
C PRO A 38 8.86 1.67 15.53
N LEU A 39 8.83 2.62 14.59
CA LEU A 39 9.46 2.47 13.27
C LEU A 39 10.95 2.09 13.31
N GLU A 40 11.66 2.51 14.34
CA GLU A 40 13.10 2.24 14.55
C GLU A 40 13.38 0.82 15.05
N SER A 41 12.36 0.15 15.60
CA SER A 41 12.49 -1.18 16.21
C SER A 41 12.47 -2.25 15.11
N ILE A 42 13.52 -2.36 14.31
CA ILE A 42 13.60 -3.36 13.22
C ILE A 42 14.59 -4.46 13.59
N ASP A 43 14.11 -5.71 13.58
CA ASP A 43 14.91 -6.88 13.95
C ASP A 43 16.13 -7.05 13.04
N GLY A 44 17.32 -7.03 13.65
CA GLY A 44 18.58 -7.27 12.96
C GLY A 44 19.00 -6.19 11.96
N PHE A 45 18.27 -5.06 11.88
CA PHE A 45 18.54 -3.96 10.96
C PHE A 45 18.55 -2.62 11.70
N PRO A 46 19.72 -2.07 12.08
CA PRO A 46 19.78 -0.80 12.79
C PRO A 46 19.26 0.32 11.88
N MET A 47 18.29 1.07 12.39
CA MET A 47 17.69 2.27 11.78
C MET A 47 17.55 3.33 12.87
N GLU A 48 17.96 4.57 12.60
CA GLU A 48 17.87 5.70 13.53
C GLU A 48 17.06 6.82 12.89
N LEU A 49 15.88 7.12 13.43
CA LEU A 49 14.99 8.12 12.88
C LEU A 49 15.26 9.48 13.54
N LEU A 50 15.87 10.40 12.78
CA LEU A 50 16.12 11.78 13.23
C LEU A 50 15.07 12.74 12.67
N ARG A 51 14.32 13.40 13.56
CA ARG A 51 13.31 14.39 13.17
C ARG A 51 13.91 15.77 12.97
N MET A 52 13.66 16.36 11.81
CA MET A 52 14.10 17.71 11.47
C MET A 52 12.88 18.64 11.25
N GLY A 53 12.48 19.38 12.29
CA GLY A 53 11.60 20.56 12.21
C GLY A 53 10.11 20.36 11.90
N ASP A 54 9.40 21.49 11.78
CA ASP A 54 7.93 21.59 11.91
C ASP A 54 7.12 21.40 10.61
N SER A 55 7.72 21.30 9.43
CA SER A 55 6.92 21.39 8.17
C SER A 55 6.86 20.15 7.30
N LYS A 56 7.58 19.07 7.63
CA LYS A 56 7.54 17.72 7.03
C LYS A 56 8.65 16.91 7.70
N ALA A 57 8.31 15.91 8.51
CA ALA A 57 9.34 15.13 9.16
C ALA A 57 10.17 14.34 8.12
N TRP A 58 11.48 14.34 8.34
CA TRP A 58 12.45 13.59 7.58
C TRP A 58 12.84 12.36 8.40
N VAL A 59 13.13 11.26 7.71
CA VAL A 59 13.71 10.06 8.32
C VAL A 59 15.11 9.92 7.79
N THR A 60 16.09 9.86 8.68
CA THR A 60 17.43 9.40 8.33
C THR A 60 17.42 7.87 8.37
N LEU A 61 17.89 7.21 7.33
CA LEU A 61 18.21 5.78 7.40
C LEU A 61 19.72 5.63 7.47
N THR A 62 20.22 4.98 8.53
CA THR A 62 21.63 4.69 8.74
C THR A 62 21.84 3.18 8.77
N TYR A 63 22.25 2.58 7.66
CA TYR A 63 22.51 1.14 7.62
C TYR A 63 23.98 0.83 7.40
N LYS A 64 24.43 -0.29 7.99
CA LYS A 64 25.82 -0.78 7.92
C LYS A 64 25.99 -1.64 6.66
N ASN A 65 26.68 -1.13 5.66
CA ASN A 65 27.12 -1.93 4.53
C ASN A 65 28.45 -2.61 4.85
N LYS A 66 28.54 -3.93 4.63
CA LYS A 66 29.83 -4.64 4.56
C LYS A 66 30.39 -4.47 3.16
N ALA A 67 31.50 -3.76 3.01
CA ALA A 67 32.21 -3.71 1.73
C ALA A 67 32.98 -5.02 1.46
N ASN A 68 33.37 -5.18 0.18
CA ASN A 68 33.44 -6.42 -0.57
C ASN A 68 34.69 -7.30 -0.34
N SER A 69 34.78 -8.36 -1.16
CA SER A 69 35.70 -9.51 -1.31
C SER A 69 37.22 -9.37 -1.09
N CYS A 70 37.75 -8.23 -0.65
CA CYS A 70 39.18 -8.04 -0.38
C CYS A 70 39.61 -8.37 1.05
N GLY A 71 38.72 -8.92 1.89
CA GLY A 71 39.02 -9.28 3.29
C GLY A 71 39.12 -8.09 4.25
N ILE A 72 38.93 -6.86 3.77
CA ILE A 72 38.89 -5.65 4.60
C ILE A 72 37.44 -5.39 5.02
N LYS A 73 37.14 -5.51 6.33
CA LYS A 73 35.86 -5.13 6.91
C LYS A 73 35.72 -3.61 6.92
N ILE A 74 35.35 -3.00 5.81
CA ILE A 74 34.90 -1.61 5.79
C ILE A 74 33.42 -1.63 6.19
N THR A 75 33.11 -0.99 7.32
CA THR A 75 31.73 -0.69 7.70
C THR A 75 31.44 0.71 7.16
N SER A 76 30.72 0.81 6.04
CA SER A 76 30.25 2.10 5.55
C SER A 76 28.83 2.35 6.07
N TYR A 77 28.57 3.59 6.48
CA TYR A 77 27.25 4.07 6.86
C TYR A 77 26.73 4.90 5.70
N THR A 78 25.59 4.52 5.13
CA THR A 78 24.86 5.38 4.19
C THR A 78 23.78 6.11 4.98
N VAL A 79 23.65 7.42 4.77
CA VAL A 79 22.61 8.28 5.37
C VAL A 79 21.67 8.70 4.25
N THR A 80 20.42 8.25 4.29
CA THR A 80 19.38 8.68 3.34
C THR A 80 18.36 9.55 4.05
N HIS A 81 18.05 10.74 3.52
CA HIS A 81 16.98 11.60 4.03
C HIS A 81 15.68 11.36 3.26
N LEU A 82 14.66 10.84 3.94
CA LEU A 82 13.40 10.46 3.33
C LEU A 82 12.26 11.31 3.85
N ARG A 83 11.40 11.74 2.94
CA ARG A 83 10.14 12.39 3.29
C ARG A 83 9.11 11.30 3.61
N ILE A 84 8.42 11.45 4.72
CA ILE A 84 7.41 10.49 5.20
C ILE A 84 6.19 10.37 4.27
N ASP A 85 6.05 11.28 3.31
CA ASP A 85 5.05 11.19 2.24
C ASP A 85 5.36 10.08 1.21
N ASN A 86 6.59 9.54 1.19
CA ASN A 86 6.99 8.40 0.35
C ASN A 86 6.74 7.05 1.03
N PHE A 87 6.04 7.06 2.17
CA PHE A 87 5.74 5.86 2.92
C PHE A 87 4.59 5.08 2.27
N LYS A 88 4.77 3.78 2.04
CA LYS A 88 3.68 2.91 1.62
C LYS A 88 3.41 1.88 2.69
N ALA A 89 2.15 1.72 3.07
CA ALA A 89 1.73 0.75 4.05
C ALA A 89 0.45 0.04 3.61
N VAL A 90 0.32 -1.21 4.00
CA VAL A 90 -0.85 -2.04 3.77
C VAL A 90 -1.24 -2.72 5.07
N LEU A 91 -2.55 -2.91 5.22
CA LEU A 91 -3.17 -3.50 6.40
C LEU A 91 -4.13 -4.58 5.93
N TRP A 92 -4.05 -5.73 6.58
CA TRP A 92 -5.12 -6.71 6.58
C TRP A 92 -5.52 -6.99 8.03
N VAL A 93 -6.83 -7.00 8.28
CA VAL A 93 -7.40 -7.41 9.56
C VAL A 93 -8.51 -8.41 9.29
N ASP A 94 -8.48 -9.53 10.02
CA ASP A 94 -9.60 -10.44 10.13
C ASP A 94 -10.53 -9.93 11.23
N GLU A 95 -11.76 -9.56 10.86
CA GLU A 95 -12.73 -8.98 11.79
C GLU A 95 -13.22 -10.00 12.84
N GLU A 96 -13.17 -11.30 12.53
CA GLU A 96 -13.66 -12.37 13.39
C GLU A 96 -12.58 -12.81 14.39
N SER A 97 -11.39 -13.19 13.91
CA SER A 97 -10.29 -13.66 14.76
C SER A 97 -9.51 -12.51 15.41
N ARG A 98 -9.71 -11.27 14.94
CA ARG A 98 -8.90 -10.09 15.29
C ARG A 98 -7.43 -10.27 14.91
N ASP A 99 -7.10 -11.14 13.96
CA ASP A 99 -5.74 -11.24 13.45
C ASP A 99 -5.45 -10.08 12.53
N TYR A 100 -4.20 -9.62 12.53
CA TYR A 100 -3.78 -8.52 11.69
C TYR A 100 -2.40 -8.75 11.11
N LEU A 101 -2.18 -8.15 9.95
CA LEU A 101 -0.90 -8.03 9.28
C LEU A 101 -0.72 -6.58 8.85
N VAL A 102 0.38 -5.99 9.30
CA VAL A 102 0.84 -4.67 8.86
C VAL A 102 2.12 -4.85 8.09
N VAL A 103 2.18 -4.31 6.88
CA VAL A 103 3.41 -4.27 6.09
C VAL A 103 3.66 -2.85 5.62
N TRP A 104 4.89 -2.40 5.69
CA TRP A 104 5.27 -1.10 5.19
C TRP A 104 6.60 -1.12 4.44
N LYS A 105 6.73 -0.11 3.58
CA LYS A 105 7.92 0.21 2.79
C LYS A 105 8.32 1.64 3.04
N LEU A 106 9.59 1.83 3.36
CA LEU A 106 10.27 3.11 3.34
C LEU A 106 11.62 2.94 2.63
N ASP A 107 11.74 3.52 1.43
CA ASP A 107 12.92 3.36 0.57
C ASP A 107 13.23 1.87 0.29
N ASP A 108 14.43 1.39 0.60
CA ASP A 108 14.82 -0.02 0.43
C ASP A 108 14.40 -0.92 1.60
N VAL A 109 13.80 -0.36 2.66
CA VAL A 109 13.38 -1.10 3.85
C VAL A 109 11.96 -1.59 3.67
N PHE A 110 11.78 -2.90 3.79
CA PHE A 110 10.51 -3.60 3.79
C PHE A 110 10.34 -4.33 5.11
N ALA A 111 9.33 -3.96 5.88
CA ALA A 111 9.12 -4.55 7.19
C ALA A 111 7.65 -4.88 7.44
N TYR A 112 7.42 -5.87 8.28
CA TYR A 112 6.09 -6.32 8.66
C TYR A 112 6.00 -6.59 10.16
N HIS A 113 4.77 -6.57 10.64
CA HIS A 113 4.41 -6.99 11.98
C HIS A 113 3.03 -7.65 11.89
N LYS A 114 2.89 -8.84 12.46
CA LYS A 114 1.60 -9.53 12.57
C LYS A 114 1.29 -9.81 14.03
N LYS A 115 0.02 -10.04 14.32
CA LYS A 115 -0.41 -10.47 15.65
C LYS A 115 0.36 -11.73 16.08
N GLY A 116 0.81 -11.74 17.34
CA GLY A 116 1.64 -12.82 17.89
C GLY A 116 3.14 -12.58 17.76
N ASP A 117 3.59 -11.56 17.02
CA ASP A 117 5.01 -11.15 16.96
C ASP A 117 5.38 -10.17 18.10
N ASP A 118 4.65 -10.20 19.22
CA ASP A 118 4.70 -9.20 20.28
C ASP A 118 5.94 -9.30 21.18
N ASP A 119 6.61 -10.46 21.22
CA ASP A 119 7.69 -10.78 22.17
C ASP A 119 8.87 -9.80 22.13
N ASN A 120 9.15 -9.19 20.97
CA ASN A 120 10.25 -8.23 20.80
C ASN A 120 9.77 -6.79 20.54
N ASN A 121 8.46 -6.57 20.42
CA ASN A 121 7.88 -5.28 20.01
C ASN A 121 8.68 -4.63 18.85
N SER A 122 8.90 -5.41 17.80
CA SER A 122 9.76 -5.06 16.67
C SER A 122 9.16 -5.48 15.32
N TRP A 123 9.64 -4.83 14.27
CA TRP A 123 9.34 -5.11 12.89
C TRP A 123 10.28 -6.18 12.36
N LYS A 124 9.73 -7.19 11.69
CA LYS A 124 10.50 -8.20 10.96
C LYS A 124 10.75 -7.73 9.53
N VAL A 125 11.94 -7.99 9.01
CA VAL A 125 12.31 -7.57 7.64
C VAL A 125 11.88 -8.62 6.62
N ILE A 126 11.18 -8.19 5.57
CA ILE A 126 11.02 -9.00 4.36
C ILE A 126 12.31 -8.85 3.56
N GLN A 127 12.99 -9.96 3.24
CA GLN A 127 14.28 -9.90 2.56
C GLN A 127 14.25 -8.92 1.37
N PRO A 128 15.27 -8.06 1.24
CA PRO A 128 15.16 -6.87 0.40
C PRO A 128 14.96 -7.23 -1.07
N LEU A 129 13.97 -6.61 -1.68
CA LEU A 129 13.86 -6.43 -3.13
C LEU A 129 14.93 -5.42 -3.57
N LYS A 130 16.21 -5.83 -3.51
CA LYS A 130 17.32 -4.94 -3.87
C LYS A 130 17.16 -4.46 -5.31
N ASN A 131 17.43 -3.18 -5.54
CA ASN A 131 17.44 -2.55 -6.87
C ASN A 131 16.08 -2.54 -7.59
N GLN A 132 14.96 -2.42 -6.87
CA GLN A 132 13.65 -2.16 -7.50
C GLN A 132 13.30 -0.67 -7.34
N GLN A 133 13.16 0.03 -8.46
CA GLN A 133 12.79 1.45 -8.47
C GLN A 133 11.31 1.61 -8.10
N TYR A 134 10.47 0.70 -8.59
CA TYR A 134 9.05 0.69 -8.32
C TYR A 134 8.65 -0.47 -7.43
N VAL A 135 7.88 -0.18 -6.37
CA VAL A 135 7.19 -1.23 -5.60
C VAL A 135 5.80 -0.78 -5.16
N ASP A 136 4.83 -1.66 -5.38
CA ASP A 136 3.47 -1.59 -4.88
C ASP A 136 3.12 -2.85 -4.08
N MET A 137 2.18 -2.73 -3.15
CA MET A 137 1.78 -3.76 -2.22
C MET A 137 0.26 -3.71 -2.00
N VAL A 138 -0.35 -4.88 -1.86
CA VAL A 138 -1.73 -5.05 -1.41
C VAL A 138 -1.79 -6.26 -0.47
N CYS A 139 -2.59 -6.17 0.59
CA CYS A 139 -2.90 -7.32 1.44
C CYS A 139 -4.29 -7.86 1.16
N LYS A 140 -4.44 -9.18 1.17
CA LYS A 140 -5.72 -9.88 1.11
C LYS A 140 -5.58 -11.24 1.80
N GLU A 141 -6.50 -11.57 2.70
CA GLU A 141 -6.58 -12.90 3.35
C GLU A 141 -5.23 -13.39 3.91
N SER A 142 -4.58 -12.58 4.76
CA SER A 142 -3.26 -12.86 5.33
C SER A 142 -2.11 -13.06 4.32
N LYS A 143 -2.32 -12.69 3.05
CA LYS A 143 -1.30 -12.70 2.00
C LYS A 143 -0.92 -11.29 1.61
N LEU A 144 0.37 -11.09 1.34
CA LEU A 144 0.92 -9.87 0.76
C LEU A 144 1.23 -10.11 -0.71
N TYR A 145 0.65 -9.30 -1.57
CA TYR A 145 0.97 -9.23 -2.99
C TYR A 145 1.90 -8.05 -3.19
N VAL A 146 3.06 -8.29 -3.81
CA VAL A 146 4.08 -7.27 -4.04
C VAL A 146 4.38 -7.19 -5.53
N LEU A 147 4.11 -6.03 -6.13
CA LEU A 147 4.45 -5.71 -7.52
C LEU A 147 5.75 -4.93 -7.53
N SER A 148 6.74 -5.45 -8.23
CA SER A 148 8.01 -4.77 -8.51
C SER A 148 8.18 -4.51 -10.01
N ASP A 149 9.30 -3.91 -10.40
CA ASP A 149 9.63 -3.64 -11.80
C ASP A 149 9.56 -4.89 -12.69
N THR A 150 9.90 -6.06 -12.12
CA THR A 150 10.10 -7.29 -12.90
C THR A 150 9.09 -8.38 -12.58
N ARG A 151 8.50 -8.37 -11.38
CA ARG A 151 7.67 -9.48 -10.90
C ARG A 151 6.51 -9.02 -10.04
N VAL A 152 5.49 -9.88 -9.97
CA VAL A 152 4.54 -9.89 -8.86
C VAL A 152 4.86 -11.11 -8.00
N THR A 153 5.03 -10.90 -6.70
CA THR A 153 5.33 -11.95 -5.71
C THR A 153 4.21 -12.02 -4.68
N VAL A 154 3.80 -13.22 -4.30
CA VAL A 154 2.79 -13.44 -3.25
C VAL A 154 3.46 -14.12 -2.07
N LEU A 155 3.37 -13.50 -0.90
CA LEU A 155 3.88 -14.00 0.37
C LEU A 155 2.69 -14.32 1.29
N ASP A 156 2.71 -15.49 1.90
CA ASP A 156 1.67 -15.97 2.80
C ASP A 156 2.15 -15.91 4.26
N PHE A 157 1.36 -15.23 5.10
CA PHE A 157 1.62 -15.02 6.53
C PHE A 157 0.69 -15.83 7.44
N SER A 158 -0.19 -16.66 6.87
CA SER A 158 -1.16 -17.47 7.62
C SER A 158 -0.53 -18.54 8.52
N HIS A 159 0.76 -18.81 8.34
CA HIS A 159 1.50 -19.79 9.12
C HIS A 159 2.34 -19.08 10.19
N ASP A 160 2.53 -19.71 11.33
CA ASP A 160 3.40 -19.20 12.41
C ASP A 160 4.89 -19.24 12.04
N ASP A 161 5.22 -19.86 10.92
CA ASP A 161 6.57 -19.91 10.39
C ASP A 161 7.12 -18.51 10.09
N SER A 162 8.31 -18.24 10.61
CA SER A 162 9.12 -17.08 10.25
C SER A 162 10.36 -17.60 9.51
N PRO A 163 10.59 -17.23 8.24
CA PRO A 163 9.96 -16.17 7.43
C PRO A 163 8.66 -16.57 6.70
N PRO A 164 7.88 -15.60 6.17
CA PRO A 164 6.67 -15.89 5.39
C PRO A 164 6.96 -16.73 4.14
N ILE A 165 5.96 -17.53 3.72
CA ILE A 165 6.11 -18.49 2.62
C ILE A 165 5.85 -17.79 1.29
N LYS A 166 6.79 -17.94 0.33
CA LYS A 166 6.59 -17.45 -1.03
C LYS A 166 5.75 -18.43 -1.84
N CYS A 167 4.45 -18.13 -2.01
CA CYS A 167 3.51 -19.03 -2.69
C CYS A 167 3.53 -18.89 -4.22
N ALA A 168 3.74 -17.69 -4.73
CA ALA A 168 3.72 -17.43 -6.17
C ALA A 168 4.70 -16.32 -6.57
N SER A 169 5.17 -16.38 -7.82
CA SER A 169 6.02 -15.36 -8.40
C SER A 169 6.01 -15.43 -9.92
N PHE A 170 5.38 -14.44 -10.55
CA PHE A 170 5.23 -14.35 -11.99
C PHE A 170 5.79 -13.02 -12.52
N LYS A 171 5.98 -12.93 -13.84
CA LYS A 171 6.56 -11.76 -14.49
C LYS A 171 5.59 -10.57 -14.38
N SER A 172 6.11 -9.38 -14.14
CA SER A 172 5.36 -8.12 -14.27
C SER A 172 5.15 -7.80 -15.76
N LEU A 173 4.29 -6.83 -16.06
CA LEU A 173 4.09 -6.36 -17.43
C LEU A 173 5.41 -5.78 -17.99
N ASP A 174 5.66 -5.96 -19.29
CA ASP A 174 6.67 -5.15 -19.99
C ASP A 174 6.02 -3.80 -20.35
N TYR A 175 6.43 -2.72 -19.69
CA TYR A 175 5.75 -1.43 -19.81
C TYR A 175 6.38 -0.53 -20.88
N PRO A 176 5.57 0.25 -21.62
CA PRO A 176 6.08 1.42 -22.33
C PRO A 176 6.54 2.48 -21.32
N TYR A 177 7.65 3.16 -21.62
CA TYR A 177 8.33 4.14 -20.75
C TYR A 177 7.45 5.31 -20.25
N TRP A 178 6.23 5.49 -20.77
CA TRP A 178 5.35 6.63 -20.50
C TRP A 178 4.21 6.38 -19.49
N SER A 179 4.05 5.17 -18.94
CA SER A 179 3.05 4.94 -17.88
C SER A 179 3.52 5.57 -16.56
N HIS A 180 2.84 6.61 -16.09
CA HIS A 180 3.29 7.38 -14.93
C HIS A 180 2.90 6.74 -13.59
N ASP A 181 1.73 6.09 -13.50
CA ASP A 181 1.27 5.42 -12.29
C ASP A 181 0.81 3.99 -12.62
N LYS A 182 1.16 3.04 -11.75
CA LYS A 182 0.72 1.64 -11.82
C LYS A 182 0.13 1.31 -10.46
N ASN A 183 -0.90 0.49 -10.37
CA ASN A 183 -1.35 -0.05 -9.10
C ASN A 183 -1.61 -1.55 -9.21
N LEU A 184 -1.11 -2.31 -8.26
CA LEU A 184 -1.46 -3.71 -8.04
C LEU A 184 -2.83 -3.74 -7.38
N VAL A 185 -3.71 -4.61 -7.89
CA VAL A 185 -5.05 -4.78 -7.33
C VAL A 185 -5.36 -6.27 -7.21
N VAL A 186 -6.02 -6.64 -6.13
CA VAL A 186 -6.55 -8.01 -5.95
C VAL A 186 -8.06 -7.92 -5.79
N THR A 187 -8.80 -8.62 -6.66
CA THR A 187 -10.27 -8.59 -6.67
C THR A 187 -10.87 -9.29 -5.44
N LEU A 188 -12.18 -9.18 -5.23
CA LEU A 188 -12.88 -9.94 -4.18
C LEU A 188 -12.72 -11.44 -4.39
N SER A 189 -12.74 -11.89 -5.65
CA SER A 189 -12.50 -13.28 -6.04
C SER A 189 -11.02 -13.72 -6.02
N GLY A 190 -10.07 -12.86 -5.64
CA GLY A 190 -8.65 -13.19 -5.54
C GLY A 190 -7.89 -13.13 -6.87
N GLN A 191 -8.49 -12.56 -7.92
CA GLN A 191 -7.81 -12.35 -9.20
C GLN A 191 -6.83 -11.20 -9.09
N VAL A 192 -5.63 -11.35 -9.67
CA VAL A 192 -4.58 -10.33 -9.62
C VAL A 192 -4.66 -9.46 -10.86
N LEU A 193 -4.76 -8.16 -10.63
CA LEU A 193 -4.82 -7.13 -11.66
C LEU A 193 -3.66 -6.14 -11.52
N ILE A 194 -3.27 -5.54 -12.64
CA ILE A 194 -2.46 -4.33 -12.66
C ILE A 194 -3.27 -3.26 -13.36
N VAL A 195 -3.43 -2.11 -12.72
CA VAL A 195 -4.10 -0.94 -13.29
C VAL A 195 -3.04 0.09 -13.62
N THR A 196 -2.91 0.46 -14.89
CA THR A 196 -2.06 1.56 -15.29
C THR A 196 -2.89 2.83 -15.43
N SER A 197 -2.29 3.97 -15.09
CA SER A 197 -2.90 5.29 -15.29
C SER A 197 -1.98 6.13 -16.18
N GLU A 198 -2.53 6.61 -17.29
CA GLU A 198 -1.89 7.56 -18.18
C GLU A 198 -2.49 8.95 -17.97
N ARG A 199 -1.62 9.95 -17.76
CA ARG A 199 -2.00 11.35 -17.63
C ARG A 199 -1.41 12.13 -18.80
N PHE A 200 -2.26 12.77 -19.58
CA PHE A 200 -1.80 13.66 -20.65
C PHE A 200 -1.39 15.02 -20.06
N SER A 201 -0.15 15.45 -20.30
CA SER A 201 0.42 16.69 -19.73
C SER A 201 -0.39 17.96 -20.01
N TYR A 202 -1.23 17.97 -21.05
CA TYR A 202 -2.03 19.13 -21.46
C TYR A 202 -3.53 19.00 -21.15
N SER A 203 -3.98 17.93 -20.49
CA SER A 203 -5.39 17.77 -20.10
C SER A 203 -5.51 17.09 -18.75
N ASP A 204 -6.52 17.44 -17.95
CA ASP A 204 -6.81 16.73 -16.70
C ASP A 204 -7.51 15.37 -16.94
N ARG A 205 -7.40 14.83 -18.16
CA ARG A 205 -7.92 13.51 -18.52
C ARG A 205 -6.92 12.44 -18.10
N ARG A 206 -7.43 11.49 -17.33
CA ARG A 206 -6.72 10.27 -16.93
C ARG A 206 -7.38 9.08 -17.64
N PHE A 207 -6.56 8.24 -18.25
CA PHE A 207 -7.00 6.98 -18.84
C PHE A 207 -6.44 5.82 -18.04
N PHE A 208 -7.24 4.76 -17.97
CA PHE A 208 -6.85 3.55 -17.27
C PHE A 208 -6.94 2.36 -18.20
N ASP A 209 -5.92 1.51 -18.14
CA ASP A 209 -5.96 0.16 -18.67
C ASP A 209 -5.83 -0.83 -17.50
N VAL A 210 -6.66 -1.88 -17.55
CA VAL A 210 -6.72 -2.92 -16.52
C VAL A 210 -6.21 -4.20 -17.14
N TYR A 211 -5.12 -4.73 -16.58
CA TYR A 211 -4.50 -5.97 -16.98
C TYR A 211 -4.84 -7.06 -15.98
N LYS A 212 -5.31 -8.20 -16.45
CA LYS A 212 -5.58 -9.37 -15.63
C LYS A 212 -4.52 -10.44 -15.87
N MET A 213 -4.02 -11.01 -14.78
CA MET A 213 -3.15 -12.18 -14.84
C MET A 213 -3.99 -13.44 -15.04
N ASP A 214 -3.64 -14.24 -16.05
CA ASP A 214 -4.13 -15.60 -16.20
C ASP A 214 -3.23 -16.56 -15.40
N PRO A 215 -3.74 -17.24 -14.36
CA PRO A 215 -2.94 -18.16 -13.55
C PRO A 215 -2.44 -19.40 -14.30
N GLU A 216 -3.08 -19.79 -15.41
CA GLU A 216 -2.67 -20.97 -16.19
C GLU A 216 -1.54 -20.65 -17.16
N SER A 217 -1.71 -19.60 -17.99
CA SER A 217 -0.69 -19.20 -18.97
C SER A 217 0.42 -18.32 -18.37
N LEU A 218 0.18 -17.70 -17.21
CA LEU A 218 1.04 -16.67 -16.58
C LEU A 218 1.24 -15.44 -17.47
N GLU A 219 0.31 -15.20 -18.39
CA GLU A 219 0.30 -14.06 -19.29
C GLU A 219 -0.70 -13.00 -18.83
N TRP A 220 -0.39 -11.74 -19.15
CA TRP A 220 -1.25 -10.60 -18.86
C TRP A 220 -2.11 -10.26 -20.07
N SER A 221 -3.40 -10.03 -19.83
CA SER A 221 -4.33 -9.57 -20.87
C SER A 221 -5.11 -8.33 -20.42
N VAL A 222 -5.35 -7.41 -21.36
CA VAL A 222 -6.20 -6.24 -21.10
C VAL A 222 -7.65 -6.68 -21.01
N ILE A 223 -8.32 -6.27 -19.94
CA ILE A 223 -9.75 -6.54 -19.73
C ILE A 223 -10.54 -5.23 -19.77
N ASN A 224 -11.80 -5.33 -20.20
CA ASN A 224 -12.75 -4.20 -20.24
C ASN A 224 -13.82 -4.29 -19.15
N SER A 225 -13.77 -5.33 -18.31
CA SER A 225 -14.72 -5.57 -17.24
C SER A 225 -14.08 -6.24 -16.03
N ILE A 226 -14.32 -5.69 -14.83
CA ILE A 226 -14.07 -6.36 -13.55
C ILE A 226 -15.36 -7.00 -12.96
N GLY A 227 -16.44 -7.05 -13.75
CA GLY A 227 -17.72 -7.63 -13.34
C GLY A 227 -18.58 -6.67 -12.54
N ASP A 228 -19.23 -7.19 -11.51
CA ASP A 228 -20.08 -6.50 -10.54
C ASP A 228 -19.28 -5.84 -9.40
N GLU A 229 -17.95 -5.72 -9.56
CA GLU A 229 -17.05 -5.05 -8.63
C GLU A 229 -16.76 -3.61 -9.08
N ALA A 230 -16.35 -2.79 -8.12
CA ALA A 230 -15.76 -1.47 -8.33
C ALA A 230 -14.38 -1.41 -7.66
N LEU A 231 -13.52 -0.52 -8.14
CA LEU A 231 -12.11 -0.45 -7.77
C LEU A 231 -11.77 0.91 -7.15
N LEU A 232 -11.16 0.91 -5.96
CA LEU A 232 -10.58 2.11 -5.36
C LEU A 232 -9.10 2.22 -5.77
N PHE A 233 -8.80 3.08 -6.73
CA PHE A 233 -7.48 3.14 -7.37
C PHE A 233 -6.38 3.39 -6.36
N ASP A 234 -6.55 4.35 -5.46
CA ASP A 234 -5.51 4.76 -4.51
C ASP A 234 -5.19 3.69 -3.45
N LEU A 235 -6.12 2.77 -3.18
CA LEU A 235 -5.97 1.71 -2.18
C LEU A 235 -5.58 0.37 -2.78
N GLY A 236 -5.73 0.20 -4.09
CA GLY A 236 -5.45 -1.05 -4.77
C GLY A 236 -6.40 -2.20 -4.39
N ILE A 237 -7.63 -1.89 -3.99
CA ILE A 237 -8.64 -2.88 -3.60
C ILE A 237 -9.90 -2.76 -4.45
N THR A 238 -10.69 -3.83 -4.48
CA THR A 238 -12.04 -3.82 -5.04
C THR A 238 -13.10 -4.07 -3.97
N PHE A 239 -14.34 -3.73 -4.31
CA PHE A 239 -15.52 -3.93 -3.48
C PHE A 239 -16.72 -4.24 -4.38
N ALA A 240 -17.76 -4.86 -3.81
CA ALA A 240 -18.97 -5.16 -4.56
C ALA A 240 -19.70 -3.85 -4.91
N ALA A 241 -20.09 -3.66 -6.17
CA ALA A 241 -20.81 -2.49 -6.61
C ALA A 241 -22.28 -2.58 -6.18
N LYS A 242 -22.54 -2.25 -4.91
CA LYS A 242 -23.85 -2.19 -4.28
C LYS A 242 -24.12 -0.79 -3.73
N ASP A 243 -25.35 -0.55 -3.28
CA ASP A 243 -25.73 0.65 -2.53
C ASP A 243 -25.43 1.98 -3.26
N GLY A 244 -25.57 1.96 -4.59
CA GLY A 244 -25.39 3.12 -5.46
C GLY A 244 -23.98 3.26 -6.03
N ALA A 245 -23.04 2.38 -5.68
CA ALA A 245 -21.76 2.27 -6.40
C ALA A 245 -21.99 1.70 -7.81
N MET A 246 -21.26 2.25 -8.78
CA MET A 246 -21.36 1.83 -10.18
C MET A 246 -20.45 0.63 -10.42
N GLU A 247 -21.01 -0.43 -11.02
CA GLU A 247 -20.24 -1.60 -11.43
C GLU A 247 -19.22 -1.26 -12.51
N ASN A 248 -18.14 -2.04 -12.55
CA ASN A 248 -17.11 -1.94 -13.57
C ASN A 248 -16.46 -0.53 -13.67
N CYS A 249 -16.31 0.11 -12.51
CA CYS A 249 -15.75 1.45 -12.39
C CYS A 249 -14.49 1.51 -11.53
N ILE A 250 -13.63 2.46 -11.87
CA ILE A 250 -12.45 2.87 -11.10
C ILE A 250 -12.76 4.21 -10.46
N TYR A 251 -12.72 4.23 -9.14
CA TYR A 251 -12.86 5.42 -8.30
C TYR A 251 -11.45 5.93 -7.96
N PHE A 252 -11.18 7.20 -8.22
CA PHE A 252 -9.87 7.79 -7.97
C PHE A 252 -10.00 9.26 -7.57
N TYR A 253 -9.03 9.74 -6.79
CA TYR A 253 -8.98 11.15 -6.41
C TYR A 253 -8.10 11.95 -7.38
N THR A 254 -8.57 13.14 -7.75
CA THR A 254 -7.71 14.20 -8.32
C THR A 254 -7.80 15.45 -7.45
N TYR A 255 -8.72 16.35 -7.76
CA TYR A 255 -9.17 17.47 -6.91
C TYR A 255 -10.53 17.18 -6.25
N GLN A 256 -11.18 16.11 -6.71
CA GLN A 256 -12.47 15.61 -6.28
C GLN A 256 -12.53 14.12 -6.63
N LEU A 257 -13.55 13.43 -6.13
CA LEU A 257 -13.75 12.02 -6.44
C LEU A 257 -14.28 11.88 -7.87
N CYS A 258 -13.57 11.09 -8.67
CA CYS A 258 -13.91 10.80 -10.06
C CYS A 258 -14.22 9.31 -10.23
N GLU A 259 -15.18 9.03 -11.10
CA GLU A 259 -15.60 7.67 -11.46
C GLU A 259 -15.28 7.42 -12.94
N TYR A 260 -14.45 6.42 -13.22
CA TYR A 260 -14.07 6.04 -14.58
C TYR A 260 -14.63 4.66 -14.92
N HIS A 261 -15.45 4.58 -15.97
CA HIS A 261 -16.02 3.31 -16.40
C HIS A 261 -15.09 2.59 -17.37
N ILE A 262 -14.67 1.38 -16.99
CA ILE A 262 -13.58 0.64 -17.64
C ILE A 262 -13.94 0.34 -19.11
N LYS A 263 -15.14 -0.16 -19.37
CA LYS A 263 -15.58 -0.52 -20.73
C LYS A 263 -15.69 0.66 -21.70
N THR A 264 -16.24 1.80 -21.24
CA THR A 264 -16.49 2.95 -22.12
C THR A 264 -15.28 3.88 -22.22
N LYS A 265 -14.28 3.69 -21.35
CA LYS A 265 -13.10 4.56 -21.20
C LYS A 265 -13.46 6.03 -20.97
N LYS A 266 -14.51 6.28 -20.18
CA LYS A 266 -15.04 7.62 -19.88
C LYS A 266 -15.13 7.83 -18.38
N VAL A 267 -14.85 9.08 -17.98
CA VAL A 267 -15.24 9.58 -16.66
C VAL A 267 -16.76 9.78 -16.68
N VAL A 268 -17.48 9.05 -15.82
CA VAL A 268 -18.95 9.04 -15.77
C VAL A 268 -19.46 10.12 -14.84
N GLN A 269 -18.85 10.26 -13.66
CA GLN A 269 -19.27 11.20 -12.65
C GLN A 269 -18.09 11.88 -11.97
N VAL A 270 -18.32 13.14 -11.65
CA VAL A 270 -17.45 14.00 -10.88
C VAL A 270 -18.23 14.37 -9.63
N CYS A 271 -17.96 13.68 -8.52
CA CYS A 271 -18.67 13.89 -7.28
C CYS A 271 -18.14 15.16 -6.59
N PRO A 272 -18.92 16.23 -6.41
CA PRO A 272 -18.52 17.31 -5.51
C PRO A 272 -18.33 16.72 -4.10
N PRO A 273 -17.38 17.23 -3.30
CA PRO A 273 -17.17 16.73 -1.95
C PRO A 273 -18.47 16.84 -1.17
N ARG A 274 -19.11 15.70 -0.87
CA ARG A 274 -20.28 15.68 0.00
C ARG A 274 -19.86 16.27 1.34
N SER A 275 -20.60 17.28 1.76
CA SER A 275 -20.28 18.22 2.82
C SER A 275 -19.98 17.51 4.14
N ALA A 276 -18.70 17.32 4.44
CA ALA A 276 -18.21 17.21 5.81
C ALA A 276 -17.41 18.50 6.08
N SER A 277 -18.06 19.47 6.72
CA SER A 277 -17.43 20.69 7.21
C SER A 277 -16.42 20.34 8.30
N SER A 278 -15.17 20.07 7.92
CA SER A 278 -14.03 20.03 8.82
C SER A 278 -12.93 20.95 8.28
N PRO A 279 -12.30 21.80 9.11
CA PRO A 279 -11.22 22.69 8.69
C PRO A 279 -9.87 21.96 8.49
N MET A 280 -9.87 20.62 8.52
CA MET A 280 -8.66 19.82 8.27
C MET A 280 -8.31 19.79 6.78
N SER A 281 -7.05 20.02 6.44
CA SER A 281 -6.58 19.88 5.06
C SER A 281 -6.72 18.41 4.63
N PHE A 282 -7.63 18.15 3.71
CA PHE A 282 -7.97 16.82 3.19
C PHE A 282 -6.84 16.16 2.36
N ASN A 283 -5.64 16.74 2.31
CA ASN A 283 -4.51 16.22 1.52
C ASN A 283 -4.04 14.82 1.96
N SER A 284 -4.48 14.31 3.11
CA SER A 284 -4.08 13.01 3.65
C SER A 284 -5.24 12.08 4.05
N ALA A 285 -6.50 12.51 3.88
CA ALA A 285 -7.66 11.67 4.16
C ALA A 285 -8.11 10.97 2.86
N ARG A 286 -7.32 10.01 2.39
CA ARG A 286 -7.66 9.19 1.21
C ARG A 286 -8.68 8.11 1.60
N TRP A 287 -9.91 8.56 1.81
CA TRP A 287 -11.18 7.82 1.87
C TRP A 287 -11.69 7.37 3.25
N PHE A 288 -12.83 7.94 3.63
CA PHE A 288 -13.85 7.32 4.48
C PHE A 288 -14.91 6.72 3.54
N LEU A 289 -14.86 5.42 3.27
CA LEU A 289 -15.94 4.73 2.56
C LEU A 289 -16.49 3.50 3.31
N ASN A 290 -15.92 3.12 4.46
CA ASN A 290 -16.34 1.92 5.19
C ASN A 290 -17.30 2.17 6.37
N GLY A 291 -18.15 3.21 6.32
CA GLY A 291 -19.08 3.47 7.42
C GLY A 291 -20.41 4.13 7.08
N CYS A 292 -20.75 4.30 5.80
CA CYS A 292 -22.01 4.95 5.39
C CYS A 292 -22.67 4.31 4.16
N PHE A 293 -22.31 3.07 3.82
CA PHE A 293 -22.98 2.27 2.80
C PHE A 293 -23.18 0.87 3.36
#